data_AF-A0A494ZRM4-F1
#
_entry.id   AF-A0A494ZRM4-F1
#
_cell.length_a   1.000
_cell.length_b   1.000
_cell.length_c   1.000
_cell.angle_alpha   90.00
_cell.angle_beta   90.00
_cell.angle_gamma   90.00
#
_symmetry.space_group_name_H-M   'P 1'
#
loop_
_entity.id
_entity.type
_entity.pdbx_description
1 polymer ?
#
loop_
_entity_poly.entity_id
_entity_poly.type
_entity_poly.pdbx_seq_one_letter_code
_entity_poly.pdbx_strand_id
1 'polypeptide(L)' 'MTSWVSWITVGLIVAVLIYAFFSLYLKKPIGLYIAAAFHIVLGILSLPSIGLYVLGLAILEIIVGIAMTVKQHRTRT' A
#
# COMPACT_ATOMS: atom_id res chain seq x y z
N MET A 1 21.77 10.86 -13.79
CA MET A 1 21.80 9.85 -12.70
C MET A 1 20.56 9.90 -11.83
N THR A 2 20.02 11.08 -11.50
CA THR A 2 18.77 11.26 -10.74
C THR A 2 17.50 10.71 -11.40
N SER A 3 17.41 10.70 -12.74
CA SER A 3 16.22 10.21 -13.45
C SER A 3 15.96 8.71 -13.23
N TRP A 4 17.01 7.88 -13.26
CA TRP A 4 16.88 6.43 -13.13
C TRP A 4 16.38 6.02 -11.74
N VAL A 5 16.87 6.67 -10.69
CA VAL A 5 16.43 6.43 -9.31
C VAL A 5 14.95 6.81 -9.14
N SER A 6 14.52 7.94 -9.73
CA SER A 6 13.11 8.36 -9.70
C SER A 6 12.19 7.35 -10.40
N TRP A 7 12.59 6.82 -11.56
CA TRP A 7 11.82 5.79 -12.27
C TRP A 7 11.73 4.48 -11.49
N ILE A 8 12.79 4.07 -10.80
CA ILE A 8 12.78 2.88 -9.94
C ILE A 8 11.81 3.08 -8.76
N THR A 9 11.85 4.23 -8.09
CA THR A 9 10.91 4.55 -7.00
C THR A 9 9.46 4.48 -7.47
N VAL A 10 9.14 5.07 -8.62
CA VAL A 10 7.80 5.02 -9.20
C VAL A 10 7.40 3.59 -9.55
N GLY A 11 8.30 2.81 -10.16
CA GLY A 11 8.07 1.40 -10.47
C GLY A 11 7.78 0.56 -9.24
N LEU A 12 8.50 0.80 -8.14
CA LEU A 12 8.26 0.13 -6.85
C LEU A 12 6.90 0.51 -6.25
N ILE A 13 6.53 1.79 -6.27
CA ILE A 13 5.20 2.24 -5.81
C ILE A 13 4.10 1.52 -6.60
N VAL A 14 4.22 1.46 -7.92
CA VAL A 14 3.22 0.78 -8.77
C VAL A 14 3.17 -0.72 -8.47
N ALA A 15 4.31 -1.38 -8.28
CA ALA A 15 4.35 -2.80 -7.93
C ALA A 15 3.66 -3.10 -6.59
N VAL A 16 3.89 -2.26 -5.57
CA VAL A 16 3.24 -2.38 -4.25
C VAL A 16 1.73 -2.15 -4.38
N LEU A 17 1.31 -1.18 -5.19
CA LEU A 17 -0.11 -0.93 -5.45
C LEU A 17 -0.79 -2.13 -6.13
N ILE A 18 -0.14 -2.74 -7.12
CA ILE A 18 -0.66 -3.97 -7.76
C ILE A 18 -0.79 -5.10 -6.73
N TYR A 19 0.20 -5.25 -5.84
CA TYR A 19 0.16 -6.22 -4.75
C TYR A 19 -1.00 -5.96 -3.77
N ALA A 20 -1.28 -4.70 -3.44
CA ALA A 20 -2.44 -4.31 -2.64
C ALA A 20 -3.76 -4.72 -3.33
N PHE A 21 -3.91 -4.45 -4.63
CA PHE A 21 -5.07 -4.86 -5.43
C PHE A 21 -5.26 -6.38 -5.44
N PHE A 22 -4.20 -7.16 -5.62
CA PHE A 22 -4.29 -8.63 -5.54
C PHE A 22 -4.68 -9.10 -4.14
N SER A 23 -4.17 -8.46 -3.09
CA SER A 23 -4.51 -8.78 -1.70
C SER A 23 -6.00 -8.51 -1.41
N LEU A 24 -6.55 -7.42 -1.95
CA LEU A 24 -7.99 -7.13 -1.92
C LEU A 24 -8.80 -8.23 -2.61
N TYR A 25 -8.44 -8.58 -3.85
CA TYR A 25 -9.12 -9.60 -4.63
C TYR A 25 -9.13 -10.97 -3.93
N LEU A 26 -7.99 -11.38 -3.38
CA LEU A 26 -7.84 -12.63 -2.64
C LEU A 26 -8.41 -12.59 -1.22
N LYS A 27 -9.00 -11.46 -0.81
CA LYS A 27 -9.54 -11.22 0.53
C LYS A 27 -8.52 -11.46 1.65
N LYS A 28 -7.25 -11.12 1.41
CA LYS A 28 -6.13 -11.31 2.37
C LYS A 28 -5.78 -9.97 3.04
N PRO A 29 -6.33 -9.64 4.22
CA PRO A 29 -6.07 -8.36 4.87
C PRO A 29 -4.59 -8.18 5.24
N ILE A 30 -3.87 -9.27 5.53
CA ILE A 30 -2.43 -9.23 5.81
C ILE A 30 -1.62 -8.61 4.66
N GLY A 31 -2.03 -8.84 3.41
CA GLY A 31 -1.36 -8.27 2.25
C GLY A 31 -1.51 -6.75 2.17
N LEU A 32 -2.62 -6.19 2.64
CA LEU A 32 -2.83 -4.74 2.71
C LEU A 32 -1.96 -4.08 3.76
N TYR A 33 -1.75 -4.73 4.91
CA TYR A 33 -0.85 -4.20 5.94
C TYR A 33 0.62 -4.20 5.46
N ILE A 34 1.01 -5.24 4.71
CA ILE A 34 2.34 -5.30 4.08
C ILE A 34 2.47 -4.16 3.05
N ALA A 35 1.48 -3.98 2.17
CA ALA A 35 1.50 -2.90 1.18
C ALA A 35 1.60 -1.51 1.85
N ALA A 36 0.83 -1.28 2.91
CA ALA A 36 0.86 -0.03 3.66
C ALA A 36 2.24 0.27 4.24
N ALA A 37 2.93 -0.74 4.80
CA ALA A 37 4.28 -0.56 5.32
C ALA A 37 5.27 -0.13 4.22
N PHE A 38 5.18 -0.75 3.04
CA PHE A 38 6.00 -0.36 1.88
C PHE A 38 5.67 1.05 1.40
N HIS A 39 4.40 1.41 1.27
CA HIS A 39 3.99 2.75 0.86
C HIS A 39 4.35 3.82 1.90
N ILE A 40 4.38 3.50 3.20
CA ILE A 40 4.91 4.42 4.23
C ILE A 40 6.39 4.71 3.97
N VAL A 41 7.20 3.66 3.83
CA VAL A 41 8.65 3.81 3.61
C VAL A 41 8.93 4.56 2.31
N LEU A 42 8.32 4.12 1.20
CA LEU A 42 8.49 4.75 -0.11
C LEU A 42 7.96 6.19 -0.10
N GLY A 43 6.86 6.45 0.60
CA GLY A 43 6.27 7.77 0.74
C GLY A 43 7.19 8.75 1.46
N ILE A 44 7.76 8.36 2.61
CA ILE A 44 8.73 9.17 3.36
C ILE A 44 9.97 9.47 2.49
N LEU A 45 10.50 8.45 1.80
CA LEU A 45 11.68 8.60 0.95
C LEU A 45 11.45 9.49 -0.28
N SER A 46 10.20 9.77 -0.64
CA SER A 46 9.83 10.58 -1.81
C SER A 46 9.14 11.90 -1.46
N LEU A 47 9.17 12.31 -0.18
CA LEU A 47 8.80 13.66 0.24
C LEU A 47 9.79 14.72 -0.28
N PRO A 48 9.33 15.95 -0.56
CA PRO A 48 7.94 16.43 -0.44
C PRO A 48 7.07 16.13 -1.68
N SER A 49 7.63 15.49 -2.71
CA SER A 49 7.01 15.33 -4.03
C SER A 49 5.79 14.39 -4.07
N ILE A 50 5.88 13.24 -4.74
CA ILE A 50 4.81 12.24 -4.80
C ILE A 50 4.56 11.56 -3.45
N GLY A 51 5.50 11.68 -2.50
CA GLY A 51 5.46 11.00 -1.21
C GLY A 51 4.18 11.22 -0.41
N LEU A 52 3.57 12.42 -0.48
CA LEU A 52 2.30 12.69 0.20
C LEU A 52 1.14 11.84 -0.35
N TYR A 53 1.09 11.63 -1.67
CA TYR A 53 0.09 10.77 -2.29
C TYR A 53 0.30 9.31 -1.92
N VAL A 54 1.55 8.87 -1.87
CA VAL A 54 1.91 7.49 -1.48
C VAL A 54 1.56 7.23 0.00
N LEU A 55 1.77 8.21 0.89
CA LEU A 55 1.33 8.13 2.28
C LEU A 55 -0.21 8.08 2.39
N GLY A 56 -0.92 8.80 1.54
CA GLY A 56 -2.38 8.69 1.42
C GLY A 56 -2.84 7.28 1.03
N LEU A 57 -2.14 6.63 0.09
CA LEU A 57 -2.41 5.22 -0.27
C LEU A 57 -2.20 4.29 0.92
N ALA A 58 -1.13 4.47 1.70
CA ALA A 58 -0.89 3.65 2.87
C ALA A 58 -2.02 3.76 3.92
N ILE A 59 -2.54 4.96 4.15
CA ILE A 59 -3.69 5.17 5.05
C ILE A 59 -4.91 4.42 4.52
N LEU A 60 -5.18 4.51 3.22
CA LEU A 60 -6.30 3.81 2.59
C LEU A 60 -6.16 2.28 2.73
N GLU A 61 -4.97 1.74 2.50
CA GLU A 61 -4.67 0.30 2.65
C GLU A 61 -4.90 -0.18 4.08
N ILE A 62 -4.51 0.60 5.10
CA ILE A 62 -4.79 0.29 6.51
C ILE A 62 -6.29 0.25 6.78
N ILE A 63 -7.03 1.29 6.36
CA ILE A 63 -8.49 1.37 6.56
C ILE A 63 -9.18 0.17 5.93
N VAL A 64 -8.84 -0.16 4.68
CA VAL A 64 -9.45 -1.30 3.99
C VAL A 64 -9.03 -2.63 4.61
N GLY A 65 -7.78 -2.77 5.03
CA GLY A 65 -7.30 -3.95 5.76
C GLY A 65 -8.07 -4.20 7.05
N ILE A 66 -8.34 -3.15 7.83
CA ILE A 66 -9.17 -3.22 9.04
C ILE A 66 -10.60 -3.64 8.68
N ALA A 67 -11.23 -2.98 7.70
CA ALA A 67 -12.60 -3.29 7.28
C ALA A 67 -12.76 -4.76 6.85
N MET A 68 -11.78 -5.30 6.12
CA MET A 68 -11.77 -6.70 5.72
C MET A 68 -11.59 -7.65 6.89
N THR A 69 -10.69 -7.33 7.82
CA THR A 69 -10.45 -8.13 9.03
C THR A 69 -11.72 -8.23 9.88
N VAL A 70 -12.41 -7.10 10.10
CA VAL A 70 -13.68 -7.04 10.83
C VAL A 70 -14.76 -7.87 10.12
N LYS A 71 -14.89 -7.71 8.80
CA LYS A 71 -15.86 -8.47 7.99
C LYS A 71 -15.60 -9.98 8.08
N GLN A 72 -14.34 -10.39 7.98
CA GLN A 72 -13.95 -11.81 8.04
C GLN A 72 -14.26 -12.44 9.41
N HIS A 73 -14.03 -11.69 10.49
CA HIS A 73 -14.37 -12.13 11.84
C HIS A 73 -15.89 -12.31 12.01
N ARG A 74 -16.70 -11.36 11.52
CA ARG A 74 -18.17 -11.44 11.58
C ARG A 74 -18.76 -12.64 10.83
N THR A 75 -18.16 -13.06 9.71
CA THR A 75 -18.61 -14.26 8.97
C THR A 75 -18.24 -15.59 9.61
N ARG A 76 -17.32 -15.61 10.58
CA ARG A 76 -16.89 -16.84 11.27
C ARG A 76 -17.60 -17.09 12.60
N THR A 77 -18.18 -16.04 13.19
CA THR A 77 -19.04 -16.10 14.37
C THR A 77 -20.48 -16.35 13.96
#